data_AF-A0A512IZS7-F1
#
_entry.id   AF-A0A512IZS7-F1
#
_cell.length_a   1.000
_cell.length_b   1.000
_cell.length_c   1.000
_cell.angle_alpha   90.00
_cell.angle_beta   90.00
_cell.angle_gamma   90.00
#
_symmetry.space_group_name_H-M   'P 1'
#
loop_
_entity.id
_entity.type
_entity.pdbx_description
1 polymer ?
#
loop_
_entity_poly.entity_id
_entity_poly.type
_entity_poly.pdbx_seq_one_letter_code
_entity_poly.pdbx_strand_id
1 'polypeptide(L)' 'MPLDTSCPMMVRLAALLEDEQLLRGDPKRDDLFFAISALLAEALQSGAEERTLKAIRAALAIADLSFLPRSAAECGSS' A
#
# COMPACT_ATOMS: atom_id res chain seq x y z
N MET A 1 16.85 22.02 -15.28
CA MET A 1 17.09 21.11 -14.14
C MET A 1 15.74 20.50 -13.79
N PRO A 2 15.46 19.23 -14.11
CA PRO A 2 14.17 18.66 -13.72
C PRO A 2 14.13 18.56 -12.20
N LEU A 3 13.02 19.02 -11.63
CA LEU A 3 12.69 18.93 -10.21
C LEU A 3 12.48 17.44 -9.90
N ASP A 4 13.52 16.75 -9.45
CA ASP A 4 13.38 15.49 -8.71
C ASP A 4 12.85 15.81 -7.30
N THR A 5 11.66 16.41 -7.24
CA THR A 5 10.83 16.50 -6.04
C THR A 5 10.11 15.17 -5.83
N SER A 6 10.87 14.08 -5.93
CA SER A 6 10.32 12.76 -5.66
C SER A 6 10.16 12.65 -4.15
N CYS A 7 8.92 12.82 -3.68
CA CYS A 7 8.61 12.70 -2.26
C CYS A 7 9.12 11.32 -1.80
N PRO A 8 10.09 11.23 -0.87
CA PRO A 8 10.77 9.98 -0.54
C PRO A 8 9.79 8.90 -0.07
N MET A 9 8.65 9.31 0.50
CA MET A 9 7.58 8.41 0.90
C MET A 9 6.78 7.85 -0.28
N MET A 10 6.58 8.63 -1.35
CA MET A 10 5.92 8.15 -2.57
C MET A 10 6.81 7.18 -3.36
N VAL A 11 8.14 7.39 -3.36
CA VAL A 11 9.10 6.44 -3.95
C VAL A 11 9.07 5.13 -3.19
N ARG A 12 9.11 5.18 -1.85
CA ARG A 12 9.01 4.00 -0.99
C ARG A 12 7.68 3.28 -1.17
N LEU A 13 6.58 4.02 -1.31
CA LEU A 13 5.27 3.45 -1.60
C LEU A 13 5.25 2.72 -2.95
N ALA A 14 5.83 3.32 -4.00
CA ALA A 14 5.91 2.70 -5.31
C ALA A 14 6.71 1.40 -5.29
N ALA A 15 7.88 1.38 -4.64
CA ALA A 15 8.69 0.17 -4.50
C ALA A 15 7.93 -0.97 -3.81
N LEU A 16 7.20 -0.68 -2.71
CA LEU A 16 6.37 -1.68 -2.03
C LEU A 16 5.29 -2.28 -2.95
N LEU A 17 4.69 -1.47 -3.82
CA LEU A 17 3.64 -1.91 -4.74
C LEU A 17 4.19 -2.65 -5.97
N GLU A 18 5.40 -2.32 -6.42
CA GLU A 18 6.09 -3.03 -7.49
C GLU A 18 6.55 -4.42 -7.03
N ASP A 19 7.09 -4.51 -5.81
CA ASP A 19 7.52 -5.77 -5.20
C ASP A 19 6.35 -6.75 -5.01
N GLU A 20 5.16 -6.29 -4.62
CA GLU A 20 3.97 -7.18 -4.54
C GLU A 20 3.51 -7.67 -5.91
N GLN A 21 3.52 -6.81 -6.93
CA GLN A 21 3.12 -7.21 -8.28
C GLN A 21 4.06 -8.29 -8.85
N LEU A 22 5.35 -8.21 -8.53
CA LEU A 22 6.34 -9.23 -8.91
C LEU A 22 6.14 -10.56 -8.16
N LEU A 23 5.60 -10.51 -6.93
CA LEU A 23 5.45 -11.66 -6.03
C LEU A 23 4.06 -12.31 -6.06
N ARG A 24 3.19 -11.99 -7.03
CA ARG A 24 1.86 -12.60 -7.14
C ARG A 24 1.94 -14.15 -7.15
N GLY A 25 1.53 -14.75 -6.02
CA GLY A 25 1.54 -16.19 -5.77
C GLY A 25 2.36 -16.62 -4.54
N ASP A 26 3.14 -15.72 -3.95
CA ASP A 26 3.97 -15.98 -2.78
C ASP A 26 3.25 -15.54 -1.47
N PRO A 27 3.28 -16.34 -0.38
CA PRO A 27 2.61 -16.04 0.89
C PRO A 27 3.05 -14.76 1.62
N LYS A 28 3.99 -13.96 1.11
CA LYS A 28 4.44 -12.68 1.71
C LYS A 28 3.44 -11.52 1.61
N ARG A 29 2.16 -11.78 1.34
CA ARG A 29 1.13 -10.73 1.21
C ARG A 29 0.82 -10.05 2.54
N ASP A 30 0.89 -10.80 3.63
CA ASP A 30 0.77 -10.26 4.99
C ASP A 30 1.84 -9.17 5.23
N ASP A 31 3.04 -9.34 4.67
CA ASP A 31 4.14 -8.39 4.80
C ASP A 31 3.84 -7.03 4.13
N LEU A 32 3.06 -7.01 3.03
CA LEU A 32 2.75 -5.76 2.32
C LEU A 32 1.86 -4.84 3.16
N PHE A 33 0.80 -5.39 3.77
CA PHE A 33 -0.11 -4.59 4.61
C PHE A 33 0.65 -3.97 5.79
N PHE A 34 1.51 -4.74 6.45
CA PHE A 34 2.34 -4.24 7.54
C PHE A 34 3.35 -3.19 7.06
N ALA A 35 3.98 -3.39 5.90
CA ALA A 35 4.93 -2.44 5.34
C ALA A 35 4.28 -1.09 4.96
N ILE A 36 3.09 -1.12 4.34
CA ILE A 36 2.34 0.10 4.02
C ILE A 36 1.84 0.78 5.30
N SER A 37 1.42 0.01 6.31
CA SER A 37 1.01 0.55 7.62
C SER A 37 2.16 1.26 8.34
N ALA A 38 3.35 0.68 8.32
CA ALA A 38 4.56 1.30 8.89
C ALA A 38 4.89 2.60 8.15
N LEU A 39 4.81 2.60 6.82
CA LEU A 39 5.03 3.79 6.00
C LEU A 39 4.01 4.91 6.31
N LEU A 40 2.75 4.56 6.59
CA LEU A 40 1.74 5.51 7.02
C LEU A 40 2.08 6.14 8.37
N ALA A 41 2.54 5.33 9.34
CA ALA A 41 2.94 5.82 10.66
C ALA A 41 4.15 6.77 10.56
N GLU A 42 5.12 6.46 9.71
CA GLU A 42 6.26 7.36 9.43
C GLU A 42 5.80 8.67 8.77
N ALA A 43 4.88 8.59 7.79
CA ALA A 43 4.33 9.76 7.10
C ALA A 43 3.58 10.72 8.02
N LEU A 44 2.83 10.18 9.00
CA LEU A 44 2.17 10.99 10.00
C LEU A 44 3.17 11.66 10.94
N GLN A 45 4.20 10.94 11.39
CA GLN A 45 5.24 11.47 12.28
C GLN A 45 6.08 12.55 11.62
N SER A 46 6.34 12.45 10.32
CA SER A 46 7.12 13.44 9.57
C SER A 46 6.29 14.65 9.13
N GLY A 47 4.98 14.68 9.40
CA GLY A 47 4.08 15.73 8.91
C GLY A 47 3.98 15.75 7.37
N ALA A 48 3.94 14.57 6.73
CA ALA A 48 3.84 14.47 5.28
C ALA A 48 2.56 15.15 4.76
N GLU A 49 2.65 15.66 3.53
CA GLU A 49 1.53 16.34 2.88
C GLU A 49 0.31 15.44 2.75
N GLU A 50 -0.89 16.06 2.78
CA GLU A 50 -2.17 15.34 2.68
C GLU A 50 -2.25 14.44 1.44
N ARG A 51 -1.67 14.88 0.31
CA ARG A 51 -1.61 14.09 -0.92
C ARG A 51 -0.86 12.77 -0.72
N THR A 52 0.28 12.80 -0.03
CA THR A 52 1.10 11.62 0.28
C THR A 52 0.34 10.69 1.24
N LEU A 53 -0.26 11.26 2.30
CA LEU A 53 -1.08 10.48 3.24
C LEU A 53 -2.27 9.80 2.55
N LYS A 54 -2.93 10.50 1.62
CA LYS A 54 -4.05 9.95 0.85
C LYS A 54 -3.62 8.80 -0.05
N ALA A 55 -2.47 8.91 -0.70
CA ALA A 55 -1.92 7.84 -1.53
C ALA A 55 -1.58 6.59 -0.70
N ILE A 56 -0.91 6.76 0.45
CA ILE A 56 -0.55 5.64 1.33
C ILE A 56 -1.82 4.97 1.87
N ARG A 57 -2.84 5.73 2.29
CA ARG A 57 -4.12 5.19 2.75
C ARG A 57 -4.87 4.41 1.68
N ALA A 58 -4.86 4.90 0.43
CA ALA A 58 -5.47 4.19 -0.68
C ALA A 58 -4.77 2.85 -0.96
N ALA A 59 -3.44 2.84 -0.95
CA ALA A 59 -2.65 1.62 -1.09
C ALA A 59 -2.92 0.62 0.04
N LEU A 60 -3.05 1.11 1.28
CA LEU A 60 -3.37 0.27 2.43
C LEU A 60 -4.75 -0.41 2.29
N ALA A 61 -5.76 0.34 1.84
CA ALA A 61 -7.10 -0.21 1.60
C ALA A 61 -7.09 -1.29 0.49
N ILE A 62 -6.25 -1.16 -0.53
CA ILE A 62 -6.10 -2.16 -1.59
C ILE A 62 -5.41 -3.43 -1.05
N ALA A 63 -4.39 -3.25 -0.21
CA ALA A 63 -3.71 -4.37 0.44
C ALA A 63 -4.64 -5.14 1.40
N ASP A 64 -5.50 -4.43 2.13
CA ASP A 64 -6.53 -5.00 3.02
C ASP A 64 -7.60 -5.80 2.25
N LEU A 65 -8.12 -5.25 1.15
CA LEU A 65 -9.07 -5.95 0.28
C LEU A 65 -8.46 -7.20 -0.37
N SER A 66 -7.14 -7.19 -0.62
CA SER A 66 -6.41 -8.36 -1.12
C SER A 66 -6.21 -9.45 -0.07
N PHE A 67 -6.40 -9.11 1.21
CA PHE A 67 -6.35 -10.00 2.37
C PHE A 67 -7.68 -10.71 2.64
N LEU A 68 -8.79 -10.19 2.11
CA LEU A 68 -10.07 -10.86 2.24
C LEU A 68 -10.00 -12.23 1.55
N PRO A 69 -10.32 -13.34 2.25
CA PRO A 69 -10.42 -14.64 1.62
C PRO A 69 -11.44 -14.52 0.49
N ARG A 70 -11.11 -15.01 -0.71
CA ARG A 70 -12.00 -14.96 -1.90
C ARG A 70 -13.42 -15.47 -1.62
N SER A 71 -13.60 -16.28 -0.58
CA SER A 71 -14.90 -16.73 -0.07
C SER A 71 -15.85 -15.62 0.41
N ALA A 72 -15.36 -14.42 0.73
CA ALA A 72 -16.23 -13.29 1.07
C ALA A 72 -16.90 -12.65 -0.16
N ALA A 73 -16.42 -12.93 -1.37
CA ALA A 73 -16.98 -12.40 -2.61
C ALA A 73 -18.15 -13.22 -3.18
N GLU A 74 -18.48 -14.38 -2.60
CA GLU A 74 -19.53 -15.29 -3.07
C GLU A 74 -20.83 -15.26 -2.25
N CYS A 75 -20.95 -14.38 -1.24
CA CYS A 75 -22.22 -14.18 -0.55
C CYS A 75 -23.16 -13.27 -1.35
N GLY A 76 -23.80 -13.81 -2.38
CA GLY A 76 -24.81 -13.06 -3.14
C GLY A 76 -25.40 -13.80 -4.33
N SER A 77 -25.67 -15.10 -4.24
CA SER A 77 -26.56 -15.80 -5.18
C SER A 77 -27.31 -16.90 -4.44
N SER A 78 -28.47 -16.54 -3.92
CA SER A 78 -29.57 -17.46 -3.59
C SER A 78 -30.88 -16.73 -3.82
#